data_AF-A0A0G1FAW4-F1
#
_entry.id   AF-A0A0G1FAW4-F1
#
_cell.length_a   1.000
_cell.length_b   1.000
_cell.length_c   1.000
_cell.angle_alpha   90.00
_cell.angle_beta   90.00
_cell.angle_gamma   90.00
#
_symmetry.space_group_name_H-M   'P 1'
#
loop_
_entity.id
_entity.type
_entity.pdbx_description
1 polymer ?
#
loop_
_entity_poly.entity_id
_entity_poly.type
_entity_poly.pdbx_seq_one_letter_code
_entity_poly.pdbx_strand_id
1 'polypeptide(L)'
;MYNYLMRLRKLKRFSIFFIRGVLALVALIVLTNLVIFFEARPYIYKNVKDVPETQTVLIPGAAVFESGALSDVFENRVDKAIELYRAEKVSKILVSGDNSTVSHNEVKPVRHYLLEKGIPDEDIFLDHAGFDTYSTMYRARDVFQVGSAIISTQSFHLPRAIFLARRLGIDAHGIEAGDGNHLFGSYVREIFANEKAVFNLFLNRQPKFLGDVIPITGDGRNYP
;
A
#
# COMPACT_ATOMS: atom_id res chain seq x y z
N MET A 1 -6.74 55.69 22.36
CA MET A 1 -7.04 54.54 23.26
C MET A 1 -8.08 53.57 22.67
N TYR A 2 -9.28 54.04 22.27
CA TYR A 2 -10.37 53.18 21.75
C TYR A 2 -10.01 52.35 20.51
N ASN A 3 -9.42 52.96 19.47
CA ASN A 3 -8.99 52.26 18.25
C ASN A 3 -7.91 51.20 18.50
N TYR A 4 -7.04 51.44 19.49
CA TYR A 4 -6.00 50.49 19.91
C TYR A 4 -6.61 49.26 20.62
N LEU A 5 -7.53 49.47 21.57
CA LEU A 5 -8.25 48.39 22.25
C LEU A 5 -9.13 47.57 21.29
N MET A 6 -9.76 48.22 20.30
CA MET A 6 -10.49 47.52 19.23
C MET A 6 -9.58 46.66 18.36
N ARG A 7 -8.39 47.17 17.98
CA ARG A 7 -7.39 46.41 17.20
C ARG A 7 -6.89 45.19 17.97
N LEU A 8 -6.59 45.33 19.26
CA LEU A 8 -6.21 44.21 20.14
C LEU A 8 -7.32 43.16 20.27
N ARG A 9 -8.60 43.58 20.39
CA ARG A 9 -9.74 42.65 20.42
C ARG A 9 -9.92 41.90 19.10
N LYS A 10 -9.74 42.57 17.96
CA LYS A 10 -9.79 41.92 16.62
C LYS A 10 -8.64 40.92 16.45
N LEU A 11 -7.41 41.29 16.83
CA LEU A 11 -6.25 40.40 16.82
C LEU A 11 -6.45 39.17 17.71
N LYS A 12 -6.91 39.36 18.96
CA LYS A 12 -7.21 38.25 19.88
C LYS A 12 -8.29 37.31 19.34
N ARG A 13 -9.36 37.85 18.73
CA ARG A 13 -10.41 37.04 18.08
C ARG A 13 -9.84 36.26 16.90
N PHE A 14 -9.05 36.90 16.03
CA PHE A 14 -8.38 36.23 14.92
C PHE A 14 -7.46 35.10 15.40
N SER A 15 -6.64 35.33 16.42
CA SER A 15 -5.79 34.29 17.02
C SER A 15 -6.60 33.12 17.58
N ILE A 16 -7.73 33.37 18.25
CA ILE A 16 -8.60 32.30 18.76
C ILE A 16 -9.20 31.48 17.60
N PHE A 17 -9.69 32.14 16.53
CA PHE A 17 -10.20 31.43 15.35
C PHE A 17 -9.11 30.62 14.65
N PHE A 18 -7.91 31.17 14.51
CA PHE A 18 -6.76 30.48 13.93
C PHE A 18 -6.39 29.23 14.75
N ILE A 19 -6.24 29.36 16.07
CA ILE A 19 -5.94 28.23 16.97
C ILE A 19 -7.01 27.14 16.86
N ARG A 20 -8.30 27.52 16.86
CA ARG A 20 -9.41 26.57 16.68
C ARG A 20 -9.33 25.85 15.33
N GLY A 21 -8.99 26.56 14.26
CA GLY A 21 -8.80 25.97 12.93
C GLY A 21 -7.66 24.96 12.92
N VAL A 22 -6.51 25.30 13.52
CA VAL A 22 -5.37 24.37 13.65
C VAL A 22 -5.74 23.15 14.48
N LEU A 23 -6.40 23.33 15.63
CA LEU A 23 -6.83 22.20 16.48
C LEU A 23 -7.83 21.29 15.76
N ALA A 24 -8.76 21.86 15.00
CA ALA A 24 -9.70 21.07 14.19
C ALA A 24 -8.99 20.26 13.10
N LEU A 25 -8.00 20.85 12.42
CA LEU A 25 -7.18 20.15 11.42
C LEU A 25 -6.38 19.00 12.06
N VAL A 26 -5.74 19.24 13.20
CA VAL A 26 -5.00 18.20 13.93
C VAL A 26 -5.94 17.08 14.37
N ALA A 27 -7.12 17.42 14.91
CA ALA A 27 -8.11 16.43 15.29
C ALA A 27 -8.59 15.58 14.10
N LEU A 28 -8.76 16.20 12.93
CA LEU A 28 -9.12 15.48 11.70
C LEU A 28 -8.02 14.50 11.27
N ILE A 29 -6.76 14.93 11.26
CA ILE A 29 -5.63 14.06 10.90
C ILE A 29 -5.53 12.87 11.85
N VAL A 30 -5.65 13.13 13.16
CA VAL A 30 -5.66 12.06 14.17
C VAL A 30 -6.83 11.11 13.94
N LEU A 31 -8.03 11.63 13.67
CA LEU A 31 -9.22 10.81 13.43
C LEU A 31 -9.06 9.91 12.20
N THR A 32 -8.59 10.44 11.07
CA THR A 32 -8.31 9.67 9.85
C THR A 32 -7.39 8.49 10.15
N ASN A 33 -6.27 8.75 10.84
CA ASN A 33 -5.28 7.74 11.16
C ASN A 33 -5.82 6.68 12.13
N LEU A 34 -6.62 7.08 13.12
CA LEU A 34 -7.28 6.13 14.03
C LEU A 34 -8.29 5.25 13.29
N VAL A 35 -9.12 5.82 12.42
CA VAL A 35 -10.11 5.06 11.63
C VAL A 35 -9.39 4.02 10.76
N ILE A 36 -8.38 4.43 10.01
CA ILE A 36 -7.60 3.51 9.16
C ILE A 36 -6.98 2.39 9.99
N PHE A 37 -6.36 2.73 11.13
CA PHE A 37 -5.74 1.74 12.01
C PHE A 37 -6.76 0.74 12.56
N PHE A 38 -7.88 1.22 13.12
CA PHE A 38 -8.88 0.35 13.74
C PHE A 38 -9.66 -0.49 12.73
N GLU A 39 -9.91 0.02 11.52
CA GLU A 39 -10.56 -0.77 10.46
C GLU A 39 -9.64 -1.86 9.90
N ALA A 40 -8.34 -1.60 9.79
CA ALA A 40 -7.39 -2.55 9.22
C ALA A 40 -6.89 -3.60 10.23
N ARG A 41 -6.74 -3.23 11.51
CA ARG A 41 -6.23 -4.06 12.61
C ARG A 41 -6.74 -5.52 12.62
N PRO A 42 -8.04 -5.80 12.44
CA PRO A 42 -8.56 -7.17 12.53
C PRO A 42 -8.06 -8.09 11.42
N TYR A 43 -7.51 -7.52 10.35
CA TYR A 43 -7.06 -8.23 9.15
C TYR A 43 -5.53 -8.30 9.04
N ILE A 44 -4.80 -7.88 10.08
CA ILE A 44 -3.33 -7.91 10.14
C ILE A 44 -2.87 -9.16 10.89
N TYR A 45 -2.02 -9.94 10.24
CA TYR A 45 -1.46 -11.19 10.77
C TYR A 45 0.06 -11.11 10.83
N LYS A 46 0.65 -11.94 11.70
CA LYS A 46 2.10 -12.12 11.82
C LYS A 46 2.57 -13.49 11.36
N ASN A 47 1.73 -14.51 11.52
CA ASN A 47 2.05 -15.87 11.12
C ASN A 47 1.25 -16.27 9.88
N VAL A 48 1.94 -16.93 8.95
CA VAL A 48 1.33 -17.49 7.72
C VAL A 48 0.24 -18.50 8.02
N LYS A 49 0.29 -19.21 9.15
CA LYS A 49 -0.73 -20.21 9.50
C LYS A 49 -2.10 -19.58 9.80
N ASP A 50 -2.08 -18.37 10.36
CA ASP A 50 -3.27 -17.70 10.90
C ASP A 50 -4.03 -16.90 9.83
N VAL A 51 -3.37 -16.54 8.72
CA VAL A 51 -4.01 -15.76 7.65
C VAL A 51 -4.94 -16.66 6.81
N PRO A 52 -6.15 -16.17 6.45
CA PRO A 52 -7.06 -16.90 5.55
C PRO A 52 -6.47 -17.11 4.16
N GLU A 53 -6.95 -18.14 3.47
CA GLU A 53 -6.62 -18.37 2.06
C GLU A 53 -7.25 -17.30 1.17
N THR A 54 -6.53 -16.86 0.13
CA THR A 54 -7.01 -15.88 -0.84
C THR A 54 -6.52 -16.22 -2.26
N GLN A 55 -7.02 -15.51 -3.28
CA GLN A 55 -6.63 -15.77 -4.66
C GLN A 55 -5.15 -15.50 -4.92
N THR A 56 -4.62 -14.41 -4.36
CA THR A 56 -3.27 -13.95 -4.65
C THR A 56 -2.61 -13.34 -3.41
N VAL A 57 -1.29 -13.43 -3.33
CA VAL A 57 -0.53 -12.47 -2.52
C VAL A 57 -0.21 -11.27 -3.39
N LEU A 58 -0.39 -10.07 -2.83
CA LEU A 58 -0.04 -8.80 -3.46
C LEU A 58 1.18 -8.23 -2.74
N ILE A 59 2.23 -7.95 -3.52
CA ILE A 59 3.49 -7.40 -3.04
C ILE A 59 3.61 -5.95 -3.54
N PRO A 60 3.39 -4.94 -2.67
CA PRO A 60 3.64 -3.55 -3.05
C PRO A 60 5.13 -3.31 -3.28
N GLY A 61 5.46 -2.35 -4.14
CA GLY A 61 6.83 -2.04 -4.53
C GLY A 61 7.67 -1.44 -3.41
N ALA A 62 8.97 -1.66 -3.50
CA ALA A 62 10.00 -1.07 -2.66
C ALA A 62 11.29 -0.90 -3.48
N ALA A 63 12.31 -0.29 -2.90
CA ALA A 63 13.52 0.06 -3.62
C ALA A 63 14.24 -1.18 -4.20
N VAL A 64 14.75 -1.01 -5.41
CA VAL A 64 15.73 -1.89 -6.06
C VAL A 64 17.01 -1.08 -6.24
N PHE A 65 18.15 -1.65 -5.90
CA PHE A 65 19.44 -0.99 -6.06
C PHE A 65 19.86 -0.92 -7.53
N GLU A 66 20.79 -0.02 -7.88
CA GLU A 66 21.31 0.09 -9.26
C GLU A 66 21.93 -1.22 -9.78
N SER A 67 22.40 -2.08 -8.88
CA SER A 67 22.90 -3.42 -9.19
C SER A 67 21.79 -4.40 -9.65
N GLY A 68 20.52 -4.04 -9.50
CA GLY A 68 19.37 -4.92 -9.69
C GLY A 68 19.02 -5.73 -8.44
N ALA A 69 19.78 -5.63 -7.35
CA ALA A 69 19.46 -6.30 -6.09
C ALA A 69 18.25 -5.65 -5.40
N LEU A 70 17.41 -6.49 -4.79
CA LEU A 70 16.29 -6.03 -3.98
C LEU A 70 16.82 -5.36 -2.71
N SER A 71 16.18 -4.29 -2.25
CA SER A 71 16.40 -3.82 -0.88
C SER A 71 15.88 -4.83 0.13
N ASP A 72 16.45 -4.85 1.34
CA ASP A 72 15.98 -5.72 2.44
C ASP A 72 14.47 -5.61 2.66
N VAL A 73 13.92 -4.41 2.51
CA VAL A 73 12.49 -4.15 2.62
C VAL A 73 11.70 -4.90 1.54
N PHE A 74 12.18 -4.91 0.31
CA PHE A 74 11.50 -5.60 -0.80
C PHE A 74 11.68 -7.11 -0.67
N GLU A 75 12.90 -7.58 -0.42
CA GLU A 75 13.20 -9.00 -0.24
C GLU A 75 12.34 -9.61 0.87
N ASN A 76 12.22 -8.97 2.03
CA ASN A 76 11.34 -9.43 3.11
C ASN A 76 9.88 -9.62 2.66
N ARG A 77 9.35 -8.75 1.79
CA ARG A 77 7.98 -8.88 1.27
C ARG A 77 7.85 -10.05 0.31
N VAL A 78 8.86 -10.24 -0.53
CA VAL A 78 8.92 -11.32 -1.52
C VAL A 78 9.08 -12.67 -0.83
N ASP A 79 9.97 -12.77 0.16
CA ASP A 79 10.14 -13.98 0.96
C ASP A 79 8.86 -14.36 1.70
N LYS A 80 8.18 -13.39 2.31
CA LYS A 80 6.90 -13.66 2.97
C LYS A 80 5.83 -14.14 1.97
N ALA A 81 5.84 -13.62 0.74
CA ALA A 81 4.95 -14.08 -0.32
C ALA A 81 5.28 -15.52 -0.78
N ILE A 82 6.55 -15.88 -0.85
CA ILE A 82 7.00 -17.25 -1.11
C ILE A 82 6.54 -18.19 0.01
N GLU A 83 6.64 -17.79 1.27
CA GLU A 83 6.13 -18.57 2.40
C GLU A 83 4.62 -18.82 2.28
N LEU A 84 3.84 -17.78 1.94
CA LEU A 84 2.39 -17.90 1.74
C LEU A 84 2.04 -18.86 0.60
N TYR A 85 2.74 -18.74 -0.52
CA TYR A 85 2.54 -19.59 -1.70
C TYR A 85 2.83 -21.05 -1.37
N ARG A 86 3.98 -21.32 -0.72
CA ARG A 86 4.38 -22.68 -0.31
C ARG A 86 3.49 -23.28 0.77
N ALA A 87 2.83 -22.44 1.56
CA ALA A 87 1.85 -22.85 2.56
C ALA A 87 0.42 -22.97 1.98
N GLU A 88 0.27 -22.88 0.65
CA GLU A 88 -1.02 -22.99 -0.06
C GLU A 88 -2.05 -21.94 0.37
N LYS A 89 -1.59 -20.81 0.95
CA LYS A 89 -2.47 -19.69 1.34
C LYS A 89 -2.91 -18.85 0.15
N VAL A 90 -2.19 -18.95 -0.97
CA VAL A 90 -2.44 -18.22 -2.21
C VAL A 90 -2.04 -19.10 -3.38
N SER A 91 -2.68 -18.91 -4.53
CA SER A 91 -2.34 -19.63 -5.77
C SER A 91 -1.56 -18.78 -6.76
N LYS A 92 -1.53 -17.46 -6.57
CA LYS A 92 -0.91 -16.49 -7.48
C LYS A 92 -0.12 -15.44 -6.72
N ILE A 93 0.85 -14.82 -7.39
CA ILE A 93 1.67 -13.73 -6.86
C ILE A 93 1.54 -12.52 -7.80
N LEU A 94 1.08 -11.40 -7.27
CA LEU A 94 1.03 -10.10 -7.96
C LEU A 94 2.09 -9.16 -7.37
N VAL A 95 3.09 -8.80 -8.17
CA VAL A 95 4.10 -7.80 -7.81
C VAL A 95 3.73 -6.46 -8.41
N SER A 96 3.49 -5.43 -7.60
CA SER A 96 3.14 -4.09 -8.09
C SER A 96 4.24 -3.09 -7.78
N GLY A 97 4.74 -2.37 -8.78
CA GLY A 97 5.81 -1.39 -8.63
C GLY A 97 5.74 -0.28 -9.66
N ASP A 98 6.63 0.70 -9.50
CA ASP A 98 6.79 1.80 -10.45
C ASP A 98 7.76 1.38 -11.56
N ASN A 99 7.31 1.51 -12.81
CA ASN A 99 8.16 1.31 -14.00
C ASN A 99 8.10 2.53 -14.95
N SER A 100 7.87 3.74 -14.42
CA SER A 100 7.70 4.98 -15.20
C SER A 100 8.98 5.51 -15.84
N THR A 101 10.14 4.97 -15.48
CA THR A 101 11.41 5.32 -16.13
C THR A 101 12.10 4.06 -16.66
N VAL A 102 12.72 4.17 -17.85
CA VAL A 102 13.44 3.05 -18.50
C VAL A 102 14.57 2.50 -17.62
N SER A 103 15.08 3.31 -16.69
CA SER A 103 16.13 2.94 -15.72
C SER A 103 15.61 2.29 -14.43
N HIS A 104 14.30 2.31 -14.14
CA HIS A 104 13.73 1.70 -12.93
C HIS A 104 12.71 0.63 -13.32
N ASN A 105 13.19 -0.57 -13.65
CA ASN A 105 12.32 -1.74 -13.72
C ASN A 105 12.35 -2.48 -12.39
N GLU A 106 11.56 -2.00 -11.41
CA GLU A 106 11.56 -2.55 -10.05
C GLU A 106 11.02 -3.98 -10.00
N VAL A 107 10.13 -4.37 -10.93
CA VAL A 107 9.38 -5.62 -10.84
C VAL A 107 10.06 -6.79 -11.56
N LYS A 108 10.91 -6.54 -12.58
CA LYS A 108 11.66 -7.61 -13.27
C LYS A 108 12.65 -8.34 -12.36
N PRO A 109 13.46 -7.67 -11.53
CA PRO A 109 14.33 -8.33 -10.57
C PRO A 109 13.56 -9.22 -9.60
N VAL A 110 12.36 -8.78 -9.19
CA VAL A 110 11.49 -9.59 -8.31
C VAL A 110 10.98 -10.84 -9.02
N ARG A 111 10.57 -10.76 -10.30
CA ARG A 111 10.20 -11.94 -11.08
C ARG A 111 11.36 -12.93 -11.13
N HIS A 112 12.57 -12.45 -11.42
CA HIS A 112 13.76 -13.30 -11.45
C HIS A 112 14.00 -13.98 -10.10
N TYR A 113 13.93 -13.23 -9.01
CA TYR A 113 14.07 -13.76 -7.65
C TYR A 113 13.02 -14.85 -7.35
N LEU A 114 11.76 -14.64 -7.72
CA LEU A 114 10.68 -15.61 -7.52
C LEU A 114 10.93 -16.91 -8.32
N LEU A 115 11.36 -16.78 -9.58
CA LEU A 115 11.71 -17.93 -10.43
C LEU A 115 12.89 -18.71 -9.85
N GLU A 116 13.93 -18.04 -9.37
CA GLU A 116 15.07 -18.67 -8.70
C GLU A 116 14.67 -19.44 -7.43
N LYS A 117 13.63 -18.98 -6.72
CA LYS A 117 13.06 -19.65 -5.54
C LYS A 117 12.07 -20.76 -5.90
N GLY A 118 11.89 -21.06 -7.19
CA GLY A 118 11.10 -22.17 -7.69
C GLY A 118 9.60 -21.89 -7.79
N ILE A 119 9.18 -20.62 -7.81
CA ILE A 119 7.79 -20.27 -8.11
C ILE A 119 7.54 -20.46 -9.62
N PRO A 120 6.47 -21.15 -10.04
CA PRO A 120 6.12 -21.28 -11.45
C PRO A 120 5.85 -19.94 -12.11
N ASP A 121 6.33 -19.75 -13.35
CA ASP A 121 6.26 -18.48 -14.05
C ASP A 121 4.81 -18.08 -14.41
N GLU A 122 3.94 -19.07 -14.64
CA GLU A 122 2.51 -18.91 -14.89
C GLU A 122 1.73 -18.34 -13.69
N ASP A 123 2.32 -18.35 -12.51
CA ASP A 123 1.70 -17.87 -11.27
C ASP A 123 2.19 -16.47 -10.86
N ILE A 124 3.14 -15.89 -11.60
CA ILE A 124 3.73 -14.58 -11.32
C ILE A 124 3.18 -13.52 -12.27
N PHE A 125 2.57 -12.48 -11.71
CA PHE A 125 2.01 -11.33 -12.43
C PHE A 125 2.73 -10.05 -12.03
N LEU A 126 3.04 -9.21 -13.01
CA LEU A 126 3.72 -7.93 -12.79
C LEU A 126 2.79 -6.77 -13.11
N ASP A 127 2.64 -5.86 -12.15
CA ASP A 127 2.01 -4.57 -12.31
C ASP A 127 3.06 -3.46 -12.37
N HIS A 128 3.26 -2.93 -13.57
CA HIS A 128 4.26 -1.89 -13.88
C HIS A 128 3.79 -0.45 -13.62
N ALA A 129 2.55 -0.25 -13.14
CA ALA A 129 1.97 1.09 -12.94
C ALA A 129 1.43 1.31 -11.52
N GLY A 130 2.06 0.66 -10.54
CA GLY A 130 1.79 0.78 -9.10
C GLY A 130 2.44 1.99 -8.44
N PHE A 131 2.25 3.21 -8.97
CA PHE A 131 2.97 4.43 -8.52
C PHE A 131 2.70 4.86 -7.08
N ASP A 132 1.55 4.48 -6.54
CA ASP A 132 1.23 4.63 -5.13
C ASP A 132 0.26 3.53 -4.70
N THR A 133 0.13 3.32 -3.39
CA THR A 133 -0.70 2.24 -2.85
C THR A 133 -2.15 2.32 -3.33
N TYR A 134 -2.70 3.52 -3.56
CA TYR A 134 -4.04 3.65 -4.13
C TYR A 134 -4.08 3.06 -5.55
N SER A 135 -3.11 3.43 -6.40
CA SER A 135 -3.00 2.92 -7.77
C SER A 135 -2.79 1.41 -7.79
N THR A 136 -1.92 0.89 -6.91
CA THR A 136 -1.72 -0.56 -6.71
C THR A 136 -3.03 -1.28 -6.42
N MET A 137 -3.81 -0.82 -5.43
CA MET A 137 -5.07 -1.49 -5.07
C MET A 137 -6.15 -1.33 -6.14
N TYR A 138 -6.22 -0.16 -6.78
CA TYR A 138 -7.16 0.10 -7.86
C TYR A 138 -6.88 -0.81 -9.06
N ARG A 139 -5.61 -0.92 -9.46
CA ARG A 139 -5.19 -1.76 -10.58
C ARG A 139 -5.31 -3.24 -10.24
N ALA A 140 -5.01 -3.66 -9.01
CA ALA A 140 -5.27 -5.02 -8.57
C ALA A 140 -6.73 -5.42 -8.83
N ARG A 141 -7.68 -4.54 -8.53
CA ARG A 141 -9.11 -4.76 -8.81
C ARG A 141 -9.45 -4.71 -10.30
N ASP A 142 -9.08 -3.65 -11.01
CA ASP A 142 -9.63 -3.39 -12.36
C ASP A 142 -8.84 -4.04 -13.48
N VAL A 143 -7.52 -4.13 -13.32
CA VAL A 143 -6.60 -4.72 -14.30
C VAL A 143 -6.47 -6.20 -14.00
N PHE A 144 -6.15 -6.54 -12.75
CA PHE A 144 -5.88 -7.92 -12.37
C PHE A 144 -7.11 -8.69 -11.90
N GLN A 145 -8.27 -8.04 -11.79
CA GLN A 145 -9.53 -8.66 -11.36
C GLN A 145 -9.40 -9.43 -10.03
N VAL A 146 -8.55 -8.92 -9.14
CA VAL A 146 -8.31 -9.50 -7.82
C VAL A 146 -9.54 -9.23 -6.94
N GLY A 147 -10.19 -10.32 -6.49
CA GLY A 147 -11.32 -10.28 -5.55
C GLY A 147 -10.90 -10.46 -4.09
N SER A 148 -9.86 -11.25 -3.83
CA SER A 148 -9.26 -11.39 -2.49
C SER A 148 -7.74 -11.46 -2.54
N ALA A 149 -7.07 -10.86 -1.55
CA ALA A 149 -5.61 -10.84 -1.51
C ALA A 149 -5.04 -10.83 -0.09
N ILE A 150 -3.85 -11.41 0.06
CA ILE A 150 -2.98 -11.16 1.21
C ILE A 150 -1.93 -10.13 0.80
N ILE A 151 -1.88 -9.00 1.48
CA ILE A 151 -0.90 -7.95 1.23
C ILE A 151 0.36 -8.23 2.06
N SER A 152 1.48 -8.50 1.39
CA SER A 152 2.79 -8.71 2.04
C SER A 152 3.56 -7.38 2.14
N THR A 153 3.58 -6.77 3.32
CA THR A 153 4.29 -5.50 3.54
C THR A 153 4.67 -5.28 5.01
N GLN A 154 5.42 -4.21 5.28
CA GLN A 154 5.86 -3.88 6.63
C GLN A 154 4.70 -3.42 7.52
N SER A 155 4.80 -3.60 8.83
CA SER A 155 3.71 -3.33 9.78
C SER A 155 3.22 -1.89 9.77
N PHE A 156 4.09 -0.90 9.53
CA PHE A 156 3.66 0.49 9.41
C PHE A 156 2.76 0.74 8.18
N HIS A 157 2.92 -0.02 7.10
CA HIS A 157 2.23 0.18 5.82
C HIS A 157 0.92 -0.62 5.72
N LEU A 158 0.83 -1.73 6.46
CA LEU A 158 -0.34 -2.62 6.43
C LEU A 158 -1.67 -1.90 6.67
N PRO A 159 -1.82 -0.98 7.65
CA PRO A 159 -3.10 -0.33 7.89
C PRO A 159 -3.67 0.38 6.65
N ARG A 160 -2.83 1.18 5.99
CA ARG A 160 -3.25 1.94 4.80
C ARG A 160 -3.52 1.04 3.61
N ALA A 161 -2.68 0.03 3.40
CA ALA A 161 -2.81 -0.89 2.28
C ALA A 161 -4.11 -1.71 2.36
N ILE A 162 -4.40 -2.27 3.54
CA ILE A 162 -5.65 -3.02 3.80
C ILE A 162 -6.86 -2.10 3.68
N PHE A 163 -6.82 -0.92 4.32
CA PHE A 163 -7.93 0.03 4.25
C PHE A 163 -8.29 0.39 2.80
N LEU A 164 -7.30 0.74 1.98
CA LEU A 164 -7.52 1.05 0.56
C LEU A 164 -8.09 -0.13 -0.22
N ALA A 165 -7.52 -1.32 -0.06
CA ALA A 165 -7.96 -2.52 -0.76
C ALA A 165 -9.42 -2.85 -0.44
N ARG A 166 -9.79 -2.86 0.84
CA ARG A 166 -11.17 -3.14 1.29
C ARG A 166 -12.15 -2.08 0.83
N ARG A 167 -11.77 -0.80 0.85
CA ARG A 167 -12.60 0.30 0.33
C ARG A 167 -12.81 0.24 -1.19
N LEU A 168 -11.86 -0.35 -1.91
CA LEU A 168 -11.98 -0.57 -3.35
C LEU A 168 -12.73 -1.87 -3.70
N GLY A 169 -13.05 -2.72 -2.72
CA GLY A 169 -13.83 -3.94 -2.90
C GLY A 169 -13.02 -5.24 -2.93
N ILE A 170 -11.74 -5.20 -2.58
CA ILE A 170 -10.89 -6.39 -2.44
C ILE A 170 -11.04 -6.92 -1.02
N ASP A 171 -11.35 -8.21 -0.86
CA ASP A 171 -11.29 -8.88 0.44
C ASP A 171 -9.82 -9.09 0.84
N ALA A 172 -9.28 -8.06 1.49
CA ALA A 172 -7.86 -7.98 1.79
C ALA A 172 -7.56 -8.34 3.25
N HIS A 173 -6.55 -9.20 3.39
CA HIS A 173 -5.81 -9.44 4.61
C HIS A 173 -4.38 -8.91 4.44
N GLY A 174 -3.63 -8.83 5.53
CA GLY A 174 -2.24 -8.40 5.47
C GLY A 174 -1.35 -9.24 6.37
N ILE A 175 -0.12 -9.49 5.90
CA ILE A 175 0.90 -10.23 6.63
C ILE A 175 2.11 -9.32 6.85
N GLU A 176 2.62 -9.29 8.08
CA GLU A 176 3.82 -8.54 8.41
C GLU A 176 5.06 -9.19 7.77
N ALA A 177 5.79 -8.40 6.98
CA ALA A 177 7.04 -8.79 6.34
C ALA A 177 8.23 -8.05 6.98
N GLY A 178 9.20 -8.82 7.48
CA GLY A 178 10.37 -8.33 8.23
C GLY A 178 10.20 -8.44 9.75
N ASP A 179 11.11 -7.83 10.49
CA ASP A 179 11.24 -7.94 11.96
C ASP A 179 10.49 -6.83 12.74
N GLY A 180 9.78 -5.94 12.04
CA GLY A 180 9.07 -4.80 12.63
C GLY A 180 9.95 -3.60 12.98
N ASN A 181 11.28 -3.68 12.76
CA ASN A 181 12.20 -2.58 13.02
C ASN A 181 12.15 -1.60 11.85
N HIS A 182 11.47 -0.48 12.06
CA HIS A 182 11.24 0.52 11.03
C HIS A 182 11.64 1.91 11.52
N LEU A 183 12.23 2.68 10.61
CA LEU A 183 12.61 4.06 10.90
C LEU A 183 11.38 4.88 11.32
N PHE A 184 11.53 5.73 12.34
CA PHE A 184 10.45 6.62 12.80
C PHE A 184 9.84 7.45 11.65
N GLY A 185 10.69 7.86 10.68
CA GLY A 185 10.26 8.56 9.48
C GLY A 185 9.22 7.79 8.65
N SER A 186 9.23 6.46 8.66
CA SER A 186 8.21 5.64 7.97
C SER A 186 6.83 5.86 8.58
N TYR A 187 6.71 5.87 9.91
CA TYR A 187 5.44 6.13 10.59
C TYR A 187 4.92 7.55 10.35
N VAL A 188 5.81 8.56 10.39
CA VAL A 188 5.43 9.95 10.09
C VAL A 188 4.94 10.08 8.64
N ARG A 189 5.62 9.44 7.69
CA ARG A 189 5.17 9.42 6.28
C ARG A 189 3.77 8.83 6.15
N GLU A 190 3.46 7.76 6.89
CA GLU A 190 2.14 7.14 6.84
C GLU A 190 1.02 8.06 7.31
N ILE A 191 1.26 8.96 8.26
CA ILE A 191 0.26 9.96 8.70
C ILE A 191 -0.23 10.79 7.53
N PHE A 192 0.68 11.32 6.71
CA PHE A 192 0.33 12.13 5.55
C PHE A 192 -0.16 11.28 4.37
N ALA A 193 0.38 10.06 4.20
CA ALA A 193 -0.07 9.15 3.17
C ALA A 193 -1.52 8.68 3.39
N ASN A 194 -1.94 8.56 4.65
CA ASN A 194 -3.31 8.26 5.05
C ASN A 194 -4.30 9.37 4.63
N GLU A 195 -3.94 10.64 4.86
CA GLU A 195 -4.76 11.76 4.37
C GLU A 195 -4.88 11.75 2.83
N LYS A 196 -3.76 11.53 2.12
CA LYS A 196 -3.75 11.37 0.66
C LYS A 196 -4.63 10.20 0.19
N ALA A 197 -4.61 9.09 0.92
CA ALA A 197 -5.40 7.90 0.60
C ALA A 197 -6.91 8.17 0.69
N VAL A 198 -7.37 8.81 1.77
CA VAL A 198 -8.77 9.21 1.94
C VAL A 198 -9.18 10.22 0.87
N PHE A 199 -8.32 11.19 0.56
CA PHE A 199 -8.59 12.16 -0.50
C PHE A 199 -8.74 11.50 -1.88
N ASN A 200 -7.86 10.55 -2.22
CA ASN A 200 -7.95 9.80 -3.48
C ASN A 200 -9.23 8.96 -3.58
N LEU A 201 -9.67 8.32 -2.47
CA LEU A 201 -10.95 7.60 -2.41
C LEU A 201 -12.12 8.55 -2.62
N PHE A 202 -12.13 9.68 -1.91
CA PHE A 202 -13.21 10.67 -2.02
C PHE A 202 -13.34 11.21 -3.45
N LEU A 203 -12.22 11.44 -4.13
CA LEU A 203 -12.20 11.92 -5.51
C LEU A 203 -12.39 10.83 -6.57
N ASN A 204 -12.45 9.54 -6.19
CA ASN A 204 -12.42 8.41 -7.13
C ASN A 204 -11.29 8.55 -8.17
N ARG A 205 -10.09 8.91 -7.70
CA ARG A 205 -8.94 9.22 -8.56
C ARG A 205 -8.62 8.02 -9.46
N GLN A 206 -8.66 8.21 -10.78
CA GLN A 206 -8.22 7.17 -11.71
C GLN A 206 -6.68 6.99 -11.66
N PRO A 207 -6.16 5.75 -11.74
CA PRO A 207 -4.73 5.51 -11.96
C PRO A 207 -4.25 6.15 -13.25
N LYS A 208 -2.97 6.56 -13.28
CA LYS A 208 -2.37 7.20 -14.46
C LYS A 208 -2.38 6.28 -15.69
N PHE A 209 -2.17 4.98 -15.47
CA PHE A 209 -2.26 3.95 -16.50
C PHE A 209 -3.19 2.85 -15.99
N LEU A 210 -4.20 2.47 -16.78
CA LEU A 210 -5.06 1.31 -16.53
C LEU A 210 -4.64 0.14 -17.43
N GLY A 211 -4.39 0.37 -18.72
CA GLY A 211 -3.97 -0.70 -19.64
C GLY A 211 -5.08 -1.72 -19.87
N ASP A 212 -4.73 -2.86 -20.47
CA ASP A 212 -5.65 -3.96 -20.75
C ASP A 212 -5.93 -4.78 -19.49
N VAL A 213 -7.06 -5.49 -19.46
CA VAL A 213 -7.42 -6.41 -18.38
C VAL A 213 -6.55 -7.68 -18.46
N ILE A 214 -5.94 -8.04 -17.34
CA ILE A 214 -5.01 -9.17 -17.17
C ILE A 214 -5.48 -9.99 -15.96
N PRO A 215 -6.50 -10.84 -16.09
CA PRO A 215 -7.09 -11.53 -14.93
C PRO A 215 -6.05 -12.38 -14.20
N ILE A 216 -5.97 -12.25 -12.87
CA ILE A 216 -5.01 -12.97 -12.02
C ILE A 216 -5.17 -14.50 -12.10
N THR A 217 -6.34 -14.97 -12.52
CA THR A 217 -6.64 -16.39 -12.74
C THR A 217 -6.03 -16.96 -14.02
N GLY A 218 -5.42 -16.12 -14.85
CA GLY A 218 -4.79 -16.53 -16.10
C GLY A 218 -3.37 -17.11 -15.94
N ASP A 219 -2.59 -17.00 -17.02
CA ASP A 219 -1.18 -17.39 -17.07
C ASP A 219 -0.28 -16.16 -17.12
N GLY A 220 0.53 -15.98 -16.07
CA GLY A 220 1.44 -14.85 -15.88
C GLY A 220 2.55 -14.73 -16.92
N ARG A 221 2.81 -15.77 -17.72
CA ARG A 221 3.82 -15.76 -18.81
C ARG A 221 3.38 -14.92 -20.00
N ASN A 222 2.08 -14.71 -20.16
CA ASN A 222 1.54 -13.90 -21.26
C ASN A 222 1.76 -12.39 -21.05
N TYR A 223 2.23 -11.98 -19.86
CA TYR A 223 2.36 -10.58 -19.45
C TYR A 223 3.73 -10.34 -18.76
N PRO A 224 4.85 -10.45 -19.51
CA PRO A 224 6.20 -10.35 -18.96
C PRO A 224 6.68 -8.92 -18.67
#